data_AF-A0A959VSL2-F1
#
_entry.id   AF-A0A959VSL2-F1
#
_cell.length_a   1.000
_cell.length_b   1.000
_cell.length_c   1.000
_cell.angle_alpha   90.00
_cell.angle_beta   90.00
_cell.angle_gamma   90.00
#
_symmetry.space_group_name_H-M   'P 1'
#
loop_
_entity.id
_entity.type
_entity.pdbx_description
1 polymer ?
#
loop_
_entity_poly.entity_id
_entity_poly.type
_entity_poly.pdbx_seq_one_letter_code
_entity_poly.pdbx_strand_id
1 'polypeptide(L)'
;KTCAEPNPNLLFLKAPTKVRKGATVKVRVFEYDTAGKRSPVEGAKVKGAGALTDARGYTTLKIKGKTKLVARQAGLVPSNRVYVQVKKNGKHRK
;
A
#
# COMPACT_ATOMS: atom_id res chain seq x y z
N LYS A 1 -14.89 9.01 -33.72
CA LYS A 1 -13.63 8.62 -33.04
C LYS A 1 -13.91 8.66 -31.55
N THR A 2 -14.28 7.52 -30.96
CA THR A 2 -14.47 7.41 -29.51
C THR A 2 -13.09 7.53 -28.87
N CYS A 3 -12.83 8.66 -28.22
CA CYS A 3 -11.63 8.87 -27.41
C CYS A 3 -11.76 7.98 -26.16
N ALA A 4 -11.52 6.68 -26.32
CA ALA A 4 -11.23 5.80 -25.20
C ALA A 4 -9.79 6.12 -24.77
N GLU A 5 -9.61 7.24 -24.08
CA GLU A 5 -8.39 7.46 -23.31
C GLU A 5 -8.25 6.23 -22.40
N PRO A 6 -7.18 5.42 -22.53
CA PRO A 6 -7.02 4.27 -21.67
C PRO A 6 -6.95 4.80 -20.24
N ASN A 7 -7.98 4.50 -19.44
CA ASN A 7 -7.99 4.86 -18.04
C ASN A 7 -6.68 4.34 -17.44
N PRO A 8 -5.83 5.21 -16.88
CA PRO A 8 -4.53 4.78 -16.41
C PRO A 8 -4.74 3.82 -15.26
N ASN A 9 -4.04 2.68 -15.31
CA ASN A 9 -4.23 1.63 -14.32
C ASN A 9 -3.97 2.18 -12.90
N LEU A 10 -4.86 1.80 -11.97
CA LEU A 10 -4.89 2.36 -10.63
C LEU A 10 -4.19 1.43 -9.65
N LEU A 11 -3.18 1.94 -8.95
CA LEU A 11 -2.58 1.20 -7.86
C LEU A 11 -3.49 1.18 -6.63
N PHE A 12 -3.50 0.06 -5.92
CA PHE A 12 -4.22 -0.11 -4.67
C PHE A 12 -3.34 -0.77 -3.63
N LEU A 13 -3.14 -0.07 -2.51
CA LEU A 13 -2.38 -0.55 -1.37
C LEU A 13 -3.33 -1.10 -0.32
N LYS A 14 -3.12 -2.37 0.02
CA LYS A 14 -3.75 -3.04 1.16
C LYS A 14 -2.75 -3.12 2.31
N ALA A 15 -3.09 -2.46 3.40
CA ALA A 15 -2.30 -2.46 4.64
C ALA A 15 -3.23 -2.46 5.86
N PRO A 16 -2.81 -3.03 7.00
CA PRO A 16 -3.56 -2.92 8.24
C PRO A 16 -3.58 -1.46 8.73
N THR A 17 -4.71 -1.01 9.26
CA THR A 17 -4.88 0.37 9.75
C THR A 17 -4.28 0.61 11.14
N LYS A 18 -4.13 -0.45 11.95
CA LYS A 18 -3.64 -0.37 13.34
C LYS A 18 -2.64 -1.48 13.66
N VAL A 19 -1.44 -1.12 14.11
CA VAL A 19 -0.36 -2.08 14.45
C VAL A 19 0.35 -1.75 15.75
N ARG A 20 1.12 -2.68 16.32
CA ARG A 20 1.95 -2.40 17.51
C ARG A 20 3.13 -1.52 17.14
N LYS A 21 3.61 -0.71 18.09
CA LYS A 21 4.79 0.13 17.88
C LYS A 21 6.00 -0.76 17.57
N GLY A 22 6.72 -0.43 16.50
CA GLY A 22 7.90 -1.18 16.06
C GLY A 22 7.58 -2.48 15.32
N ALA A 23 6.30 -2.80 15.08
CA ALA A 23 5.92 -3.99 14.35
C ALA A 23 6.34 -3.90 12.87
N THR A 24 6.82 -5.01 12.34
CA THR A 24 6.99 -5.21 10.90
C THR A 24 5.63 -5.58 10.31
N VAL A 25 5.20 -4.80 9.33
CA VAL A 25 3.89 -4.94 8.68
C VAL A 25 4.10 -5.39 7.26
N LYS A 26 3.40 -6.46 6.88
CA LYS A 26 3.30 -6.92 5.50
C LYS A 26 2.18 -6.15 4.81
N VAL A 27 2.49 -5.48 3.71
CA VAL A 27 1.53 -4.77 2.88
C VAL A 27 1.53 -5.35 1.48
N ARG A 28 0.42 -5.20 0.77
CA ARG A 28 0.27 -5.72 -0.59
C ARG A 28 -0.21 -4.63 -1.54
N VAL A 29 0.42 -4.55 -2.70
CA VAL A 29 0.05 -3.63 -3.78
C VAL A 29 -0.62 -4.44 -4.89
N PHE A 30 -1.71 -3.89 -5.39
CA PHE A 30 -2.43 -4.36 -6.55
C PHE A 30 -2.55 -3.25 -7.57
N GLU A 31 -2.84 -3.62 -8.80
CA GLU A 31 -3.23 -2.74 -9.90
C GLU A 31 -4.62 -3.15 -10.35
N TYR A 32 -5.46 -2.16 -10.62
CA TYR A 32 -6.74 -2.34 -11.27
C TYR A 32 -6.63 -1.94 -12.73
N ASP A 33 -7.03 -2.85 -13.61
CA ASP A 33 -7.21 -2.55 -15.03
C ASP A 33 -8.53 -1.81 -15.29
N THR A 34 -8.76 -1.41 -16.53
CA THR A 34 -9.96 -0.70 -16.97
C THR A 34 -11.25 -1.53 -16.86
N ALA A 35 -11.13 -2.85 -16.68
CA ALA A 35 -12.24 -3.77 -16.44
C ALA A 35 -12.48 -4.01 -14.93
N GLY A 36 -11.69 -3.40 -14.04
CA GLY A 36 -11.79 -3.58 -12.60
C GLY A 36 -11.17 -4.88 -12.07
N LYS A 37 -10.39 -5.60 -12.88
CA LYS A 37 -9.66 -6.79 -12.45
C LYS A 37 -8.41 -6.37 -11.67
N ARG A 38 -8.16 -7.06 -10.55
CA ARG A 38 -6.99 -6.84 -9.71
C ARG A 38 -5.84 -7.79 -10.07
N SER A 39 -4.65 -7.24 -10.22
CA SER A 39 -3.40 -7.99 -10.41
C SER A 39 -2.35 -7.58 -9.37
N PRO A 40 -1.52 -8.51 -8.86
CA PRO A 40 -0.40 -8.14 -7.99
C PRO A 40 0.63 -7.34 -8.78
N VAL A 41 1.28 -6.39 -8.11
CA VAL A 41 2.24 -5.48 -8.76
C VAL A 41 3.64 -5.71 -8.21
N GLU A 42 4.55 -6.16 -9.06
CA GLU A 42 5.96 -6.30 -8.75
C GLU A 42 6.72 -4.99 -8.98
N GLY A 43 7.73 -4.71 -8.15
CA GLY A 43 8.59 -3.54 -8.32
C GLY A 43 7.99 -2.20 -7.87
N ALA A 44 6.79 -2.19 -7.27
CA ALA A 44 6.17 -0.98 -6.76
C ALA A 44 6.91 -0.46 -5.52
N LYS A 45 7.16 0.84 -5.48
CA LYS A 45 7.77 1.52 -4.34
C LYS A 45 6.70 1.98 -3.36
N VAL A 46 6.67 1.40 -2.17
CA VAL A 46 5.80 1.85 -1.08
C VAL A 46 6.53 2.87 -0.21
N LYS A 47 5.95 4.06 0.00
CA LYS A 47 6.52 5.08 0.87
C LYS A 47 6.68 4.54 2.29
N GLY A 48 7.93 4.50 2.77
CA GLY A 48 8.29 3.99 4.09
C GLY A 48 8.66 2.49 4.13
N ALA A 49 8.54 1.77 3.02
CA ALA A 49 9.13 0.45 2.87
C ALA A 49 10.60 0.55 2.45
N GLY A 50 11.42 -0.37 2.94
CA GLY A 50 12.84 -0.46 2.56
C GLY A 50 13.07 -1.20 1.24
N ALA A 51 12.13 -2.05 0.84
CA ALA A 51 12.21 -2.86 -0.38
C ALA A 51 11.02 -2.58 -1.31
N LEU A 52 11.22 -2.81 -2.61
CA LEU A 52 10.15 -2.85 -3.60
C LEU A 52 9.23 -4.05 -3.35
N THR A 53 8.06 -4.07 -3.98
CA THR A 53 7.17 -5.22 -3.91
C THR A 53 7.71 -6.42 -4.69
N ASP A 54 7.50 -7.62 -4.14
CA ASP A 54 7.82 -8.89 -4.79
C ASP A 54 6.83 -9.24 -5.92
N ALA A 55 7.07 -10.34 -6.64
CA ALA A 55 6.21 -10.87 -7.70
C ALA A 55 4.75 -11.14 -7.26
N ARG A 56 4.49 -11.25 -5.95
CA ARG A 56 3.14 -11.44 -5.39
C ARG A 56 2.52 -10.11 -4.94
N GLY A 57 3.22 -9.00 -5.12
CA GLY A 57 2.85 -7.64 -4.75
C GLY A 57 3.12 -7.29 -3.30
N TYR A 58 3.90 -8.08 -2.55
CA TYR A 58 4.14 -7.82 -1.14
C TYR A 58 5.43 -7.03 -0.90
N THR A 59 5.37 -6.14 0.09
CA THR A 59 6.56 -5.59 0.73
C THR A 59 6.35 -5.51 2.24
N THR A 60 7.44 -5.29 2.96
CA THR A 60 7.40 -5.14 4.42
C THR A 60 7.97 -3.79 4.85
N LEU A 61 7.42 -3.27 5.93
CA LEU A 61 7.92 -2.04 6.52
C LEU A 61 7.73 -2.03 8.03
N LYS A 62 8.63 -1.34 8.73
CA LYS A 62 8.60 -1.20 10.19
C LYS A 62 7.83 0.06 10.57
N ILE A 63 6.72 -0.09 11.29
CA ILE A 63 5.88 1.02 11.72
C ILE A 63 6.30 1.48 13.11
N LYS A 64 6.98 2.63 13.20
CA LYS A 64 7.42 3.22 14.47
C LYS A 64 6.44 4.26 15.05
N GLY A 65 5.52 4.76 14.23
CA GLY A 65 4.58 5.83 14.59
C GLY A 65 3.45 5.93 13.58
N LYS A 66 2.78 7.09 13.52
CA LYS A 66 1.77 7.37 12.49
C LYS A 66 2.47 7.44 11.14
N THR A 67 2.16 6.50 10.25
CA THR A 67 2.81 6.38 8.94
C THR A 67 1.77 6.48 7.83
N LYS A 68 2.01 7.36 6.86
CA LYS A 68 1.22 7.47 5.64
C LYS A 68 1.86 6.61 4.55
N LEU A 69 1.14 5.59 4.11
CA LEU A 69 1.57 4.67 3.06
C LEU A 69 0.91 5.01 1.73
N VAL A 70 1.73 5.03 0.69
CA VAL A 70 1.34 5.25 -0.70
C VAL A 70 2.28 4.42 -1.56
N ALA A 71 1.73 3.60 -2.46
CA ALA A 71 2.49 2.89 -3.47
C ALA A 71 2.61 3.75 -4.74
N ARG A 72 3.78 3.70 -5.37
CA ARG A 72 4.08 4.39 -6.63
C ARG A 72 4.86 3.46 -7.55
N GLN A 73 4.58 3.56 -8.84
CA GLN A 73 5.33 2.93 -9.91
C GLN A 73 5.36 3.87 -11.10
N ALA A 74 6.47 3.86 -11.85
CA ALA A 74 6.60 4.70 -13.03
C ALA A 74 5.50 4.35 -14.03
N GLY A 75 4.86 5.37 -14.61
CA GLY A 75 3.77 5.19 -15.59
C GLY A 75 2.39 4.86 -15.01
N LEU A 76 2.25 4.70 -13.68
CA LEU A 76 0.97 4.36 -13.04
C LEU A 76 0.47 5.47 -12.11
N VAL A 77 -0.85 5.54 -11.94
CA VAL A 77 -1.46 6.45 -10.95
C VAL A 77 -1.06 5.98 -9.54
N PRO A 78 -0.60 6.88 -8.66
CA PRO A 78 -0.28 6.54 -7.28
C PRO A 78 -1.46 5.90 -6.54
N SER A 79 -1.16 5.02 -5.59
CA SER A 79 -2.22 4.31 -4.87
C SER A 79 -3.05 5.19 -3.94
N ASN A 80 -4.16 4.61 -3.48
CA ASN A 80 -4.88 5.09 -2.30
C ASN A 80 -3.92 5.37 -1.12
N ARG A 81 -4.29 6.37 -0.31
CA ARG A 81 -3.53 6.80 0.87
C ARG A 81 -3.98 5.99 2.08
N VAL A 82 -3.14 5.07 2.55
CA VAL A 82 -3.44 4.29 3.76
C VAL A 82 -2.69 4.86 4.96
N TYR A 83 -3.42 5.20 6.02
CA TYR A 83 -2.84 5.67 7.27
C TYR A 83 -2.75 4.52 8.25
N VAL A 84 -1.53 4.16 8.61
CA VAL A 84 -1.26 3.16 9.64
C VAL A 84 -0.96 3.87 10.94
N GLN A 85 -1.75 3.56 11.96
CA GLN A 85 -1.58 4.09 13.30
C GLN A 85 -1.02 3.02 14.23
N VAL A 86 -0.23 3.47 15.20
CA VAL A 86 0.17 2.60 16.31
C VAL A 86 -1.02 2.46 17.25
N LYS A 87 -1.40 1.22 17.60
CA LYS A 87 -2.38 0.96 18.65
C LYS A 87 -1.87 1.61 19.94
N LYS A 88 -2.70 2.45 20.58
CA LYS A 88 -2.49 2.77 22.00
C LYS A 88 -2.49 1.43 22.74
N ASN A 89 -1.41 1.12 23.46
CA ASN A 89 -1.47 0.06 24.45
C ASN A 89 -2.56 0.48 25.43
N GLY A 90 -3.69 -0.21 25.40
CA GLY A 90 -4.66 -0.14 26.47
C GLY A 90 -4.00 -0.71 27.72
N LYS A 91 -3.23 0.11 28.43
CA LYS A 91 -3.18 -0.02 29.88
C LYS A 91 -4.59 0.34 30.33
N HIS A 92 -5.46 -0.67 30.45
CA HIS A 92 -6.50 -0.59 31.47
C HIS A 92 -5.71 -0.35 32.76
N ARG A 93 -5.73 0.90 33.23
CA ARG A 93 -5.44 1.19 34.63
C ARG A 93 -6.50 0.42 35.42
N LYS A 94 -6.01 -0.27 36.45
CA LYS A 94 -6.73 -1.16 37.37
C LYS A 94 -8.09 -0.61 37.77
#